data_AF-A0A645FRQ7-F1
#
_entry.id   AF-A0A645FRQ7-F1
#
_cell.length_a   1.000
_cell.length_b   1.000
_cell.length_c   1.000
_cell.angle_alpha   90.00
_cell.angle_beta   90.00
_cell.angle_gamma   90.00
#
_symmetry.space_group_name_H-M   'P 1'
#
loop_
_entity.id
_entity.type
_entity.pdbx_description
1 polymer ?
#
loop_
_entity_poly.entity_id
_entity_poly.type
_entity_poly.pdbx_seq_one_letter_code
_entity_poly.pdbx_strand_id
1 'polypeptide(L)'
;MLTGIHVASYGKELHNSNLLAVIEKIHPIEGIERIRFSSIEPNIVTEEFMAGLSQLKKVCHHFHLSLQSGCDRTLKAMNRKYTTEKYLQAVQTIRKYWDDAAITTDIIVGFPGETDEDFRESYDFAKKIAFSKIHVFPYSPKKGTPAEKMHCQIAPQLKAERSRILIELSDKMAQDFINKFINKEVEVLFEQGHKEKIFEGHTSNYINVTVESDENIKNKILRVKLINAQNEKAFGDIC
;
A
#
# COMPACT_ATOMS: atom_id res chain seq x y z
N MET A 1 -12.16 9.26 -3.13
CA MET A 1 -10.92 8.92 -2.41
C MET A 1 -10.66 9.99 -1.37
N LEU A 2 -10.38 9.61 -0.13
CA LEU A 2 -10.04 10.54 0.97
C LEU A 2 -8.53 10.80 0.96
N THR A 3 -8.13 12.07 0.87
CA THR A 3 -6.73 12.49 0.76
C THR A 3 -6.41 13.61 1.72
N GLY A 4 -5.16 13.70 2.15
CA GLY A 4 -4.65 14.71 3.06
C GLY A 4 -3.22 14.40 3.49
N ILE A 5 -2.54 15.36 4.12
CA ILE A 5 -1.13 15.18 4.55
C ILE A 5 -1.02 14.04 5.57
N HIS A 6 -1.95 14.01 6.53
CA HIS A 6 -2.15 12.90 7.46
C HIS A 6 -3.65 12.64 7.62
N VAL A 7 -4.28 11.95 6.67
CA VAL A 7 -5.73 11.64 6.70
C VAL A 7 -6.14 11.00 8.03
N ALA A 8 -5.25 10.18 8.56
CA ALA A 8 -5.42 9.45 9.80
C ALA A 8 -5.43 10.37 11.06
N SER A 9 -4.94 11.61 10.95
CA SER A 9 -5.03 12.63 12.01
C SER A 9 -6.32 13.45 11.97
N TYR A 10 -7.20 13.22 10.99
CA TYR A 10 -8.50 13.88 10.94
C TYR A 10 -9.26 13.65 12.26
N GLY A 11 -9.80 14.72 12.81
CA GLY A 11 -10.59 14.69 14.04
C GLY A 11 -9.78 14.74 15.34
N LYS A 12 -8.43 14.73 15.31
CA LYS A 12 -7.63 14.96 16.54
C LYS A 12 -7.90 16.31 17.20
N GLU A 13 -8.24 17.32 16.40
CA GLU A 13 -8.59 18.68 16.87
C GLU A 13 -10.10 18.89 17.02
N LEU A 14 -10.92 17.94 16.54
CA LEU A 14 -12.37 17.99 16.64
C LEU A 14 -12.79 16.98 17.70
N HIS A 15 -13.16 17.45 18.89
CA HIS A 15 -13.63 16.58 19.97
C HIS A 15 -14.70 15.59 19.42
N ASN A 16 -14.43 14.28 19.54
CA ASN A 16 -15.28 13.15 19.09
C ASN A 16 -15.35 12.86 17.58
N SER A 17 -14.28 13.06 16.81
CA SER A 17 -14.21 12.54 15.43
C SER A 17 -12.88 11.84 15.15
N ASN A 18 -12.92 10.84 14.28
CA ASN A 18 -11.73 10.15 13.77
C ASN A 18 -11.98 9.72 12.32
N LEU A 19 -10.98 9.13 11.67
CA LEU A 19 -11.09 8.66 10.29
C LEU A 19 -12.23 7.65 10.10
N LEU A 20 -12.43 6.72 11.05
CA LEU A 20 -13.51 5.73 10.96
C LEU A 20 -14.88 6.41 10.93
N ALA A 21 -15.14 7.37 11.84
CA ALA A 21 -16.39 8.11 11.90
C ALA A 21 -16.71 8.87 10.60
N VAL A 22 -15.68 9.35 9.88
CA VAL A 22 -15.86 9.96 8.55
C VAL A 22 -16.26 8.91 7.51
N ILE A 23 -15.55 7.78 7.49
CA ILE A 23 -15.83 6.69 6.55
C ILE A 23 -17.24 6.13 6.77
N GLU A 24 -17.67 5.97 8.02
CA GLU A 24 -19.04 5.55 8.39
C GLU A 24 -20.10 6.51 7.86
N LYS A 25 -19.85 7.83 7.91
CA LYS A 25 -20.78 8.85 7.37
C LYS A 25 -20.82 8.86 5.85
N ILE A 26 -19.71 8.53 5.19
CA ILE A 26 -19.61 8.49 3.72
C ILE A 26 -20.23 7.20 3.16
N HIS A 27 -20.08 6.08 3.88
CA HIS A 27 -20.57 4.77 3.45
C HIS A 27 -22.03 4.74 2.95
N PRO A 28 -23.03 5.33 3.63
CA PRO A 28 -24.41 5.27 3.17
C PRO A 28 -24.75 6.18 1.99
N ILE A 29 -23.85 7.07 1.54
CA ILE A 29 -24.12 8.00 0.44
C ILE A 29 -24.31 7.21 -0.87
N GLU A 30 -25.44 7.45 -1.54
CA GLU A 30 -25.77 6.86 -2.84
C GLU A 30 -24.81 7.35 -3.94
N GLY A 31 -24.44 6.46 -4.87
CA GLY A 31 -23.49 6.74 -5.94
C GLY A 31 -22.00 6.62 -5.54
N ILE A 32 -21.69 6.50 -4.25
CA ILE A 32 -20.35 6.11 -3.79
C ILE A 32 -20.29 4.60 -3.70
N GLU A 33 -19.56 3.95 -4.61
CA GLU A 33 -19.39 2.49 -4.62
C GLU A 33 -18.10 2.03 -3.91
N ARG A 34 -17.06 2.87 -3.93
CA ARG A 34 -15.74 2.52 -3.39
C ARG A 34 -15.14 3.66 -2.58
N ILE A 35 -14.69 3.34 -1.37
CA ILE A 35 -14.03 4.24 -0.44
C ILE A 35 -12.59 3.78 -0.28
N ARG A 36 -11.66 4.64 -0.71
CA ARG A 36 -10.22 4.55 -0.48
C ARG A 36 -9.76 5.74 0.32
N PHE A 37 -8.71 5.56 1.10
CA PHE A 37 -8.01 6.63 1.80
C PHE A 37 -6.50 6.56 1.49
N SER A 38 -5.83 7.70 1.60
CA SER A 38 -4.37 7.78 1.42
C SER A 38 -3.62 7.14 2.60
N SER A 39 -2.30 7.27 2.58
CA SER A 39 -1.38 6.71 3.57
C SER A 39 -1.82 6.92 5.02
N ILE A 40 -1.73 5.85 5.82
CA ILE A 40 -1.95 5.87 7.27
C ILE A 40 -0.72 5.37 8.02
N GLU A 41 -0.61 5.73 9.31
CA GLU A 41 0.42 5.21 10.20
C GLU A 41 -0.04 3.92 10.89
N PRO A 42 0.89 3.00 11.24
CA PRO A 42 0.55 1.74 11.92
C PRO A 42 -0.16 1.92 13.26
N ASN A 43 0.02 3.06 13.93
CA ASN A 43 -0.59 3.33 15.22
C ASN A 43 -2.12 3.44 15.17
N ILE A 44 -2.69 3.75 14.01
CA ILE A 44 -4.14 3.93 13.84
C ILE A 44 -4.86 2.63 13.56
N VAL A 45 -4.12 1.60 13.16
CA VAL A 45 -4.64 0.26 12.94
C VAL A 45 -4.80 -0.43 14.29
N THR A 46 -5.94 -0.16 14.93
CA THR A 46 -6.38 -0.85 16.14
C THR A 46 -7.44 -1.88 15.81
N GLU A 47 -7.75 -2.74 16.77
CA GLU A 47 -8.82 -3.72 16.61
C GLU A 47 -10.19 -3.06 16.42
N GLU A 48 -10.46 -1.99 17.16
CA GLU A 48 -11.67 -1.18 17.00
C GLU A 48 -11.77 -0.57 15.60
N PHE A 49 -10.66 -0.01 15.10
CA PHE A 49 -10.62 0.60 13.78
C PHE A 49 -10.91 -0.43 12.68
N MET A 50 -10.26 -1.60 12.73
CA MET A 50 -10.48 -2.66 11.74
C MET A 50 -11.84 -3.33 11.87
N ALA A 51 -12.35 -3.53 13.09
CA ALA A 51 -13.70 -4.04 13.32
C ALA A 51 -14.78 -3.13 12.73
N GLY A 52 -14.62 -1.81 12.89
CA GLY A 52 -15.52 -0.82 12.29
C GLY A 52 -15.43 -0.83 10.76
N LEU A 53 -14.22 -0.77 10.21
CA LEU A 53 -14.01 -0.82 8.76
C LEU A 53 -14.57 -2.10 8.12
N SER A 54 -14.45 -3.26 8.79
CA SER A 54 -14.92 -4.53 8.25
C SER A 54 -16.43 -4.60 8.05
N GLN A 55 -17.21 -3.74 8.70
CA GLN A 55 -18.66 -3.65 8.50
C GLN A 55 -19.04 -2.83 7.26
N LEU A 56 -18.11 -2.05 6.70
CA LEU A 56 -18.37 -1.06 5.66
C LEU A 56 -17.98 -1.62 4.28
N LYS A 57 -18.92 -2.30 3.61
CA LYS A 57 -18.70 -3.03 2.34
C LYS A 57 -18.08 -2.23 1.18
N LYS A 58 -18.20 -0.90 1.20
CA LYS A 58 -17.65 0.00 0.17
C LYS A 58 -16.16 0.29 0.41
N VAL A 59 -15.61 -0.05 1.58
CA VAL A 59 -14.19 0.18 1.89
C VAL A 59 -13.34 -0.80 1.10
N CYS A 60 -12.39 -0.26 0.36
CA CYS A 60 -11.43 -1.06 -0.41
C CYS A 60 -10.39 -1.70 0.51
N HIS A 61 -10.07 -2.98 0.27
CA HIS A 61 -9.09 -3.76 1.05
C HIS A 61 -7.64 -3.42 0.63
N HIS A 62 -7.33 -2.13 0.55
CA HIS A 62 -6.00 -1.63 0.19
C HIS A 62 -5.55 -0.60 1.22
N PHE A 63 -4.41 -0.88 1.84
CA PHE A 63 -3.81 -0.04 2.85
C PHE A 63 -2.41 0.36 2.42
N HIS A 64 -2.22 1.65 2.17
CA HIS A 64 -0.88 2.21 2.13
C HIS A 64 -0.45 2.52 3.58
N LEU A 65 0.42 1.69 4.13
CA LEU A 65 0.84 1.76 5.53
C LEU A 65 2.28 2.24 5.62
N SER A 66 2.50 3.46 6.12
CA SER A 66 3.82 4.12 6.10
C SER A 66 4.84 3.38 6.98
N LEU A 67 5.90 2.82 6.37
CA LEU A 67 6.99 2.16 7.07
C LEU A 67 8.25 3.04 7.09
N GLN A 68 8.77 3.39 5.91
CA GLN A 68 10.03 4.07 5.61
C GLN A 68 11.30 3.24 5.79
N SER A 69 11.39 2.39 6.81
CA SER A 69 12.49 1.43 6.97
C SER A 69 12.02 0.25 7.82
N GLY A 70 12.52 -0.95 7.52
CA GLY A 70 12.25 -2.14 8.32
C GLY A 70 13.28 -2.39 9.42
N CYS A 71 14.09 -1.38 9.78
CA CYS A 71 15.07 -1.45 10.87
C CYS A 71 14.74 -0.40 11.94
N ASP A 72 14.65 -0.83 13.21
CA ASP A 72 14.27 0.07 14.31
C ASP A 72 15.31 1.19 14.57
N ARG A 73 16.60 0.92 14.32
CA ARG A 73 17.65 1.95 14.43
C ARG A 73 17.43 3.07 13.40
N THR A 74 17.19 2.70 12.16
CA THR A 74 16.92 3.64 11.06
C THR A 74 15.60 4.37 11.26
N LEU A 75 14.53 3.68 11.68
CA LEU A 75 13.25 4.31 12.03
C LEU A 75 13.39 5.37 13.11
N LYS A 76 14.16 5.08 14.17
CA LYS A 76 14.46 6.04 15.24
C LYS A 76 15.25 7.24 14.70
N ALA A 77 16.24 7.02 13.84
CA ALA A 77 17.01 8.08 13.21
C ALA A 77 16.15 8.96 12.27
N MET A 78 15.12 8.38 11.64
CA MET A 78 14.09 9.07 10.87
C MET A 78 13.02 9.76 11.74
N ASN A 79 13.14 9.72 13.07
CA ASN A 79 12.17 10.27 14.03
C ASN A 79 10.77 9.65 13.91
N ARG A 80 10.68 8.36 13.57
CA ARG A 80 9.42 7.62 13.58
C ARG A 80 9.03 7.22 15.00
N LYS A 81 7.74 7.36 15.33
CA LYS A 81 7.16 7.09 16.66
C LYS A 81 6.50 5.71 16.73
N TYR A 82 7.06 4.74 16.02
CA TYR A 82 6.63 3.34 15.99
C TYR A 82 7.83 2.45 15.66
N THR A 83 7.71 1.16 16.01
CA THR A 83 8.71 0.12 15.74
C THR A 83 8.21 -0.83 14.65
N THR A 84 9.12 -1.64 14.12
CA THR A 84 8.84 -2.79 13.26
C THR A 84 7.85 -3.77 13.89
N GLU A 85 7.93 -3.99 15.21
CA GLU A 85 6.97 -4.82 15.94
C GLU A 85 5.55 -4.23 15.91
N LYS A 86 5.40 -2.93 16.19
CA LYS A 86 4.09 -2.26 16.11
C LYS A 86 3.54 -2.27 14.68
N TYR A 87 4.41 -2.12 13.69
CA TYR A 87 4.03 -2.24 12.28
C TYR A 87 3.54 -3.65 11.94
N LEU A 88 4.25 -4.69 12.38
CA LEU A 88 3.85 -6.08 12.17
C LEU A 88 2.49 -6.38 12.82
N GLN A 89 2.25 -5.89 14.04
CA GLN A 89 0.95 -6.02 14.71
C GLN A 89 -0.17 -5.38 13.90
N ALA A 90 0.04 -4.16 13.37
CA ALA A 90 -0.93 -3.50 12.50
C ALA A 90 -1.26 -4.34 11.26
N VAL A 91 -0.24 -4.88 10.58
CA VAL A 91 -0.44 -5.76 9.42
C VAL A 91 -1.20 -7.03 9.79
N GLN A 92 -0.87 -7.65 10.91
CA GLN A 92 -1.57 -8.85 11.40
C GLN A 92 -3.03 -8.56 11.72
N THR A 93 -3.32 -7.43 12.36
CA THR A 93 -4.69 -6.96 12.62
C THR A 93 -5.45 -6.73 11.32
N ILE A 94 -4.87 -6.07 10.31
CA ILE A 94 -5.54 -5.91 9.00
C ILE A 94 -5.88 -7.28 8.39
N ARG A 95 -4.90 -8.17 8.33
CA ARG A 95 -5.04 -9.50 7.72
C ARG A 95 -5.97 -10.44 8.48
N LYS A 96 -6.18 -10.19 9.77
CA LYS A 96 -7.18 -10.91 10.56
C LYS A 96 -8.60 -10.65 10.06
N TYR A 97 -8.90 -9.42 9.65
CA TYR A 97 -10.21 -9.05 9.12
C TYR A 97 -10.32 -9.29 7.61
N TRP A 98 -9.24 -9.03 6.87
CA TRP A 98 -9.18 -9.15 5.42
C TRP A 98 -7.88 -9.85 5.02
N ASP A 99 -7.94 -11.16 4.85
CA ASP A 99 -6.80 -12.00 4.44
C ASP A 99 -6.29 -11.65 3.03
N ASP A 100 -7.16 -11.06 2.22
CA ASP A 100 -6.95 -10.58 0.86
C ASP A 100 -6.46 -9.12 0.78
N ALA A 101 -6.25 -8.45 1.92
CA ALA A 101 -5.85 -7.05 1.95
C ALA A 101 -4.46 -6.83 1.34
N ALA A 102 -4.43 -5.89 0.38
CA ALA A 102 -3.20 -5.39 -0.19
C ALA A 102 -2.56 -4.37 0.76
N ILE A 103 -1.32 -4.63 1.17
CA ILE A 103 -0.53 -3.70 1.97
C ILE A 103 0.57 -3.14 1.07
N THR A 104 0.55 -1.84 0.84
CA THR A 104 1.60 -1.10 0.15
C THR A 104 2.36 -0.21 1.12
N THR A 105 3.60 0.14 0.79
CA THR A 105 4.42 1.00 1.64
C THR A 105 5.49 1.74 0.86
N ASP A 106 6.10 2.71 1.52
CA ASP A 106 7.32 3.37 1.06
C ASP A 106 8.51 2.91 1.91
N ILE A 107 9.65 2.63 1.28
CA ILE A 107 10.92 2.38 1.96
C ILE A 107 11.98 3.34 1.39
N ILE A 108 12.71 4.00 2.29
CA ILE A 108 13.85 4.85 1.96
C ILE A 108 15.13 4.04 2.17
N VAL A 109 16.01 4.01 1.17
CA VAL A 109 17.33 3.36 1.27
C VAL A 109 18.47 4.36 1.31
N GLY A 110 19.55 3.98 1.99
CA GLY A 110 20.75 4.77 2.19
C GLY A 110 20.49 6.06 2.98
N PHE A 111 19.60 5.98 3.98
CA PHE A 111 19.47 7.06 4.96
C PHE A 111 20.83 7.31 5.65
N PRO A 112 21.16 8.55 6.06
CA PRO A 112 22.46 8.82 6.68
C PRO A 112 22.72 7.92 7.89
N GLY A 113 23.85 7.20 7.87
CA GLY A 113 24.21 6.21 8.89
C GLY A 113 23.70 4.78 8.67
N GLU A 114 22.92 4.49 7.62
CA GLU A 114 22.40 3.15 7.33
C GLU A 114 23.51 2.15 6.96
N THR A 115 23.74 1.16 7.83
CA THR A 115 24.72 0.09 7.60
C THR A 115 24.19 -1.02 6.69
N ASP A 116 25.05 -1.97 6.31
CA ASP A 116 24.62 -3.15 5.55
C ASP A 116 23.70 -4.05 6.37
N GLU A 117 23.92 -4.13 7.69
CA GLU A 117 23.03 -4.84 8.62
C GLU A 117 21.67 -4.16 8.73
N ASP A 118 21.61 -2.83 8.81
CA ASP A 118 20.34 -2.08 8.83
C ASP A 118 19.52 -2.32 7.55
N PHE A 119 20.20 -2.33 6.40
CA PHE A 119 19.57 -2.63 5.12
C PHE A 119 19.07 -4.07 5.07
N ARG A 120 19.87 -5.04 5.52
CA ARG A 120 19.48 -6.46 5.55
C ARG A 120 18.30 -6.70 6.48
N GLU A 121 18.29 -6.08 7.66
CA GLU A 121 17.17 -6.12 8.60
C GLU A 121 15.89 -5.55 7.95
N SER A 122 16.02 -4.43 7.23
CA SER A 122 14.91 -3.83 6.48
C SER A 122 14.38 -4.75 5.37
N TYR A 123 15.28 -5.39 4.63
CA TYR A 123 14.94 -6.35 3.57
C TYR A 123 14.20 -7.57 4.13
N ASP A 124 14.73 -8.18 5.19
CA ASP A 124 14.14 -9.36 5.83
C ASP A 124 12.78 -9.03 6.43
N PHE A 125 12.63 -7.84 7.02
CA PHE A 125 11.34 -7.34 7.50
C PHE A 125 10.34 -7.16 6.36
N ALA A 126 10.73 -6.52 5.26
CA ALA A 126 9.85 -6.35 4.10
C ALA A 126 9.38 -7.68 3.51
N LYS A 127 10.29 -8.65 3.42
CA LYS A 127 9.99 -10.02 2.99
C LYS A 127 9.01 -10.71 3.94
N LYS A 128 9.19 -10.57 5.25
CA LYS A 128 8.29 -11.11 6.29
C LYS A 128 6.88 -10.52 6.19
N ILE A 129 6.77 -9.23 5.90
CA ILE A 129 5.47 -8.57 5.75
C ILE A 129 4.77 -9.02 4.46
N ALA A 130 5.48 -9.35 3.39
CA ALA A 130 4.89 -9.73 2.11
C ALA A 130 3.95 -8.64 1.56
N PHE A 131 4.53 -7.47 1.27
CA PHE A 131 3.82 -6.33 0.69
C PHE A 131 3.32 -6.65 -0.72
N SER A 132 2.18 -6.06 -1.10
CA SER A 132 1.68 -6.13 -2.49
C SER A 132 2.43 -5.16 -3.41
N LYS A 133 3.04 -4.10 -2.86
CA LYS A 133 4.01 -3.23 -3.54
C LYS A 133 4.83 -2.43 -2.52
N ILE A 134 6.10 -2.23 -2.82
CA ILE A 134 6.98 -1.28 -2.12
C ILE A 134 7.38 -0.19 -3.11
N HIS A 135 7.17 1.07 -2.73
CA HIS A 135 7.78 2.19 -3.40
C HIS A 135 9.13 2.48 -2.76
N VAL A 136 10.20 2.24 -3.51
CA VAL A 136 11.57 2.39 -3.01
C VAL A 136 12.10 3.76 -3.42
N PHE A 137 12.56 4.53 -2.44
CA PHE A 137 13.13 5.86 -2.66
C PHE A 137 14.57 5.90 -2.15
N PRO A 138 15.58 6.17 -2.98
CA PRO A 138 16.91 6.47 -2.47
C PRO A 138 16.87 7.80 -1.68
N TYR A 139 17.49 7.81 -0.51
CA TYR A 139 17.55 9.02 0.31
C TYR A 139 18.22 10.17 -0.46
N SER A 140 17.49 11.27 -0.57
CA SER A 140 17.98 12.54 -1.11
C SER A 140 17.92 13.60 0.00
N PRO A 141 19.04 14.26 0.34
CA PRO A 141 19.03 15.38 1.28
C PRO A 141 18.07 16.47 0.83
N LYS A 142 17.32 17.04 1.79
CA LYS A 142 16.46 18.20 1.57
C LYS A 142 16.94 19.33 2.47
N LYS A 143 17.12 20.51 1.87
CA LYS A 143 17.64 21.70 2.54
C LYS A 143 16.81 22.03 3.78
N GLY A 144 17.48 22.22 4.91
CA GLY A 144 16.88 22.58 6.20
C GLY A 144 16.41 21.40 7.05
N THR A 145 16.55 20.15 6.59
CA THR A 145 16.15 18.98 7.38
C THR A 145 17.25 18.53 8.34
N PRO A 146 16.93 17.92 9.50
CA PRO A 146 17.94 17.35 10.39
C PRO A 146 18.84 16.33 9.69
N ALA A 147 18.26 15.52 8.80
CA ALA A 147 18.96 14.48 8.05
C ALA A 147 20.00 15.04 7.06
N GLU A 148 19.79 16.25 6.52
CA GLU A 148 20.79 16.93 5.67
C GLU A 148 22.13 17.12 6.41
N LYS A 149 22.06 17.42 7.71
CA LYS A 149 23.22 17.74 8.55
C LYS A 149 23.86 16.50 9.19
N MET A 150 23.28 15.31 8.99
CA MET A 150 23.83 14.08 9.53
C MET A 150 25.13 13.71 8.82
N HIS A 151 26.13 13.31 9.60
CA HIS A 151 27.35 12.67 9.11
C HIS A 151 27.03 11.28 8.54
N CYS A 152 28.00 10.65 7.85
CA CYS A 152 27.86 9.31 7.28
C CYS A 152 26.80 9.20 6.17
N GLN A 153 26.80 10.16 5.24
CA GLN A 153 25.99 10.08 4.03
C GLN A 153 26.41 8.86 3.19
N ILE A 154 25.42 8.12 2.67
CA ILE A 154 25.66 6.92 1.86
C ILE A 154 25.92 7.29 0.39
N ALA A 155 26.91 6.65 -0.22
CA ALA A 155 27.29 6.88 -1.62
C ALA A 155 26.13 6.59 -2.58
N PRO A 156 25.97 7.36 -3.68
CA PRO A 156 24.89 7.16 -4.65
C PRO A 156 24.86 5.76 -5.26
N GLN A 157 26.02 5.15 -5.51
CA GLN A 157 26.11 3.80 -6.07
C GLN A 157 25.49 2.75 -5.15
N LEU A 158 25.78 2.82 -3.84
CA LEU A 158 25.24 1.90 -2.85
C LEU A 158 23.72 2.11 -2.67
N LYS A 159 23.23 3.36 -2.72
CA LYS A 159 21.79 3.65 -2.74
C LYS A 159 21.08 3.05 -3.95
N ALA A 160 21.69 3.10 -5.13
CA ALA A 160 21.15 2.54 -6.35
C ALA A 160 21.11 1.00 -6.29
N GLU A 161 22.17 0.38 -5.77
CA GLU A 161 22.23 -1.07 -5.54
C GLU A 161 21.13 -1.54 -4.57
N ARG A 162 21.04 -0.91 -3.39
CA ARG A 162 20.01 -1.21 -2.39
C ARG A 162 18.59 -1.01 -2.94
N SER A 163 18.39 0.06 -3.73
CA SER A 163 17.12 0.31 -4.42
C SER A 163 16.74 -0.85 -5.34
N ARG A 164 17.67 -1.29 -6.20
CA ARG A 164 17.44 -2.39 -7.15
C ARG A 164 17.04 -3.67 -6.40
N ILE A 165 17.77 -4.02 -5.34
CA ILE A 165 17.51 -5.23 -4.55
C ILE A 165 16.09 -5.21 -3.94
N LEU A 166 15.65 -4.08 -3.38
CA LEU A 166 14.30 -3.97 -2.81
C LEU A 166 13.20 -3.92 -3.87
N ILE A 167 13.46 -3.32 -5.03
CA ILE A 167 12.52 -3.34 -6.17
C ILE A 167 12.30 -4.79 -6.63
N GLU A 168 13.38 -5.55 -6.83
CA GLU A 168 13.29 -6.97 -7.22
C GLU A 168 12.51 -7.81 -6.19
N LEU A 169 12.73 -7.56 -4.89
CA LEU A 169 11.93 -8.19 -3.84
C LEU A 169 10.45 -7.77 -3.93
N SER A 170 10.17 -6.48 -4.11
CA SER A 170 8.81 -5.95 -4.25
C SER A 170 8.07 -6.59 -5.41
N ASP A 171 8.69 -6.64 -6.59
CA ASP A 171 8.05 -7.14 -7.81
C ASP A 171 7.73 -8.65 -7.69
N LYS A 172 8.62 -9.41 -7.03
CA LYS A 172 8.35 -10.81 -6.69
C LYS A 172 7.15 -10.95 -5.76
N MET A 173 7.09 -10.17 -4.67
CA MET A 173 5.98 -10.26 -3.72
C MET A 173 4.65 -9.75 -4.31
N ALA A 174 4.70 -8.75 -5.19
CA ALA A 174 3.54 -8.27 -5.93
C ALA A 174 2.98 -9.39 -6.83
N GLN A 175 3.84 -10.06 -7.58
CA GLN A 175 3.45 -11.22 -8.39
C GLN A 175 2.87 -12.35 -7.52
N ASP A 176 3.51 -12.68 -6.40
CA ASP A 176 3.01 -13.69 -5.45
C ASP A 176 1.65 -13.31 -4.86
N PHE A 177 1.41 -12.02 -4.60
CA PHE A 177 0.12 -11.51 -4.13
C PHE A 177 -0.98 -11.71 -5.19
N ILE A 178 -0.73 -11.28 -6.43
CA ILE A 178 -1.71 -11.41 -7.53
C ILE A 178 -2.00 -12.88 -7.82
N ASN A 179 -0.98 -13.74 -7.78
CA ASN A 179 -1.12 -15.18 -8.02
C ASN A 179 -2.14 -15.86 -7.09
N LYS A 180 -2.39 -15.33 -5.88
CA LYS A 180 -3.42 -15.83 -4.95
C LYS A 180 -4.86 -15.64 -5.46
N PHE A 181 -5.05 -14.80 -6.48
CA PHE A 181 -6.36 -14.47 -7.04
C PHE A 181 -6.60 -15.10 -8.41
N ILE A 182 -5.61 -15.79 -8.98
CA ILE A 182 -5.78 -16.52 -10.22
C ILE A 182 -6.83 -17.62 -10.04
N ASN A 183 -7.69 -17.77 -11.04
CA ASN A 183 -8.90 -18.58 -11.07
C ASN A 183 -10.04 -18.12 -10.13
N LYS A 184 -9.93 -16.95 -9.49
CA LYS A 184 -11.01 -16.35 -8.71
C LYS A 184 -11.77 -15.31 -9.52
N GLU A 185 -13.03 -15.11 -9.18
CA GLU A 185 -13.86 -14.01 -9.68
C GLU A 185 -13.73 -12.80 -8.75
N VAL A 186 -13.38 -11.65 -9.31
CA VAL A 186 -13.19 -10.40 -8.57
C VAL A 186 -13.94 -9.25 -9.24
N GLU A 187 -14.32 -8.24 -8.47
CA GLU A 187 -14.92 -7.03 -9.02
C GLU A 187 -13.84 -6.02 -9.41
N VAL A 188 -13.87 -5.56 -10.66
CA VAL A 188 -12.90 -4.63 -11.23
C VAL A 188 -13.61 -3.34 -11.64
N LEU A 189 -13.13 -2.21 -11.13
CA LEU A 189 -13.53 -0.89 -11.62
C LEU A 189 -12.62 -0.50 -12.78
N PHE A 190 -13.15 -0.41 -13.98
CA PHE A 190 -12.38 -0.01 -15.17
C PHE A 190 -12.29 1.51 -15.28
N GLU A 191 -11.08 2.05 -15.16
CA GLU A 191 -10.85 3.50 -15.14
C GLU A 191 -10.22 3.98 -16.47
N GLN A 192 -9.52 3.08 -17.16
CA GLN A 192 -8.73 3.39 -18.36
C GLN A 192 -9.09 2.47 -19.52
N GLY A 193 -9.06 3.02 -20.73
CA GLY A 193 -9.08 2.25 -21.98
C GLY A 193 -7.80 2.58 -22.75
N HIS A 194 -7.00 1.56 -23.05
CA HIS A 194 -5.82 1.65 -23.91
C HIS A 194 -6.15 1.02 -25.26
N LYS A 195 -5.97 1.78 -26.36
CA LYS A 195 -6.38 1.35 -27.72
C LYS A 195 -7.87 0.95 -27.76
N GLU A 196 -8.39 0.55 -28.91
CA GLU A 196 -9.84 0.44 -29.13
C GLU A 196 -10.54 -0.68 -28.33
N LYS A 197 -9.82 -1.59 -27.66
CA LYS A 197 -10.42 -2.76 -26.98
C LYS A 197 -9.81 -3.20 -25.64
N ILE A 198 -8.69 -2.63 -25.21
CA ILE A 198 -8.02 -3.05 -23.97
C ILE A 198 -8.42 -2.10 -22.85
N PHE A 199 -8.92 -2.64 -21.74
CA PHE A 199 -9.35 -1.85 -20.59
C PHE A 199 -8.52 -2.22 -19.36
N GLU A 200 -8.11 -1.20 -18.61
CA GLU A 200 -7.38 -1.34 -17.36
C GLU A 200 -8.22 -0.81 -16.19
N GLY A 201 -8.23 -1.58 -15.12
CA GLY A 201 -9.01 -1.30 -13.92
C GLY A 201 -8.36 -1.87 -12.69
N HIS A 202 -8.96 -1.57 -11.54
CA HIS A 202 -8.47 -2.04 -10.26
C HIS A 202 -9.53 -2.82 -9.49
N THR A 203 -9.12 -3.87 -8.79
CA THR A 203 -9.94 -4.53 -7.77
C THR A 203 -10.04 -3.68 -6.49
N SER A 204 -10.87 -4.10 -5.53
CA SER A 204 -10.95 -3.43 -4.21
C SER A 204 -9.62 -3.49 -3.44
N ASN A 205 -8.83 -4.54 -3.61
CA ASN A 205 -7.46 -4.66 -3.09
C ASN A 205 -6.38 -4.19 -4.08
N TYR A 206 -6.76 -3.34 -5.06
CA TYR A 206 -5.82 -2.60 -5.91
C TYR A 206 -4.94 -3.44 -6.84
N ILE A 207 -5.35 -4.66 -7.17
CA ILE A 207 -4.75 -5.43 -8.26
C ILE A 207 -5.10 -4.73 -9.58
N ASN A 208 -4.09 -4.40 -10.39
CA ASN A 208 -4.31 -3.92 -11.74
C ASN A 208 -4.75 -5.09 -12.63
N VAL A 209 -5.93 -4.96 -13.24
CA VAL A 209 -6.52 -5.97 -14.11
C VAL A 209 -6.67 -5.38 -15.51
N THR A 210 -6.18 -6.12 -16.50
CA THR A 210 -6.33 -5.81 -17.92
C THR A 210 -7.25 -6.84 -18.56
N VAL A 211 -8.27 -6.37 -19.28
CA VAL A 211 -9.20 -7.22 -20.04
C VAL A 211 -9.39 -6.68 -21.46
N GLU A 212 -9.81 -7.54 -22.37
CA GLU A 212 -10.29 -7.14 -23.69
C GLU A 212 -11.83 -7.07 -23.70
N SER A 213 -12.39 -6.05 -24.36
CA SER A 213 -13.83 -5.90 -24.51
C SER A 213 -14.16 -5.13 -25.80
N ASP A 214 -15.18 -5.60 -26.53
CA ASP A 214 -15.74 -4.87 -27.68
C ASP A 214 -16.63 -3.68 -27.25
N GLU A 215 -17.14 -3.72 -26.01
CA GLU A 215 -17.92 -2.63 -25.45
C GLU A 215 -17.05 -1.68 -24.62
N ASN A 216 -17.44 -0.39 -24.58
CA ASN A 216 -16.85 0.56 -23.64
C ASN A 216 -17.33 0.26 -22.21
N ILE A 217 -16.41 -0.24 -21.40
CA ILE A 217 -16.64 -0.59 -19.99
C ILE A 217 -16.05 0.42 -19.00
N LYS A 218 -15.58 1.58 -19.49
CA LYS A 218 -15.03 2.63 -18.63
C LYS A 218 -16.07 3.10 -17.60
N ASN A 219 -15.61 3.30 -16.36
CA ASN A 219 -16.38 3.66 -15.18
C ASN A 219 -17.43 2.62 -14.75
N LYS A 220 -17.32 1.37 -15.22
CA LYS A 220 -18.16 0.26 -14.76
C LYS A 220 -17.38 -0.62 -13.79
N ILE A 221 -18.09 -1.16 -12.80
CA ILE A 221 -17.61 -2.25 -11.96
C ILE A 221 -18.17 -3.54 -12.56
N LEU A 222 -17.28 -4.40 -13.05
CA LEU A 222 -17.67 -5.69 -13.64
C LEU A 222 -16.94 -6.82 -12.93
N ARG A 223 -17.55 -8.00 -12.94
CA ARG A 223 -16.94 -9.21 -12.42
C ARG A 223 -16.03 -9.81 -13.49
N VAL A 224 -14.81 -10.15 -13.08
CA VAL A 224 -13.77 -10.69 -13.96
C VAL A 224 -13.20 -11.94 -13.32
N LYS A 225 -13.08 -13.02 -14.11
CA LYS A 225 -12.34 -14.21 -13.70
C LYS A 225 -10.88 -14.02 -14.08
N LEU A 226 -9.99 -13.94 -13.08
CA LEU A 226 -8.55 -13.80 -13.34
C LEU A 226 -7.96 -15.12 -13.82
N ILE A 227 -7.19 -15.10 -14.89
CA ILE A 227 -6.66 -16.30 -15.57
C ILE A 227 -5.14 -16.38 -15.48
N ASN A 228 -4.46 -15.25 -15.61
CA ASN A 228 -3.01 -15.19 -15.51
C ASN A 228 -2.55 -13.87 -14.89
N ALA A 229 -1.30 -13.82 -14.44
CA ALA A 229 -0.66 -12.61 -13.98
C ALA A 229 0.76 -12.50 -14.52
N GLN A 230 1.11 -11.32 -15.03
CA GLN A 230 2.43 -11.03 -15.57
C GLN A 230 2.74 -9.54 -15.35
N ASN A 231 4.00 -9.23 -15.02
CA ASN A 231 4.48 -7.85 -14.86
C ASN A 231 3.59 -7.01 -13.92
N GLU A 232 3.23 -7.58 -12.77
CA GLU A 232 2.38 -6.93 -11.75
C GLU A 232 0.95 -6.58 -12.22
N LYS A 233 0.50 -7.18 -13.32
CA LYS A 233 -0.87 -7.09 -13.82
C LYS A 233 -1.53 -8.46 -13.84
N ALA A 234 -2.82 -8.49 -13.58
CA ALA A 234 -3.67 -9.66 -13.82
C ALA A 234 -4.40 -9.50 -15.16
N PHE A 235 -4.67 -10.62 -15.80
CA PHE A 235 -5.43 -10.73 -17.04
C PHE A 235 -6.56 -11.72 -16.84
N GLY A 236 -7.70 -11.48 -17.48
CA GLY A 236 -8.87 -12.31 -17.30
C GLY A 236 -10.01 -11.95 -18.25
N ASP A 237 -11.10 -12.69 -18.09
CA ASP A 237 -12.31 -12.53 -18.90
C ASP A 237 -13.45 -11.97 -18.04
N ILE A 238 -14.26 -11.11 -18.64
CA ILE A 238 -15.47 -10.57 -18.02
C ILE A 238 -16.48 -11.72 -17.90
N CYS A 239 -17.07 -11.89 -16.71
CA CYS A 239 -18.07 -12.91 -16.40
C CYS A 239 -19.46 -12.54 -16.94
#